data_AF-A0A377LU00-F1
#
_entry.id   AF-A0A377LU00-F1
#
_cell.length_a   1.000
_cell.length_b   1.000
_cell.length_c   1.000
_cell.angle_alpha   90.00
_cell.angle_beta   90.00
_cell.angle_gamma   90.00
#
_symmetry.space_group_name_H-M   'P 1'
#
loop_
_entity.id
_entity.type
_entity.pdbx_description
1 polymer ?
#
loop_
_entity_poly.entity_id
_entity_poly.type
_entity_poly.pdbx_seq_one_letter_code
_entity_poly.pdbx_strand_id
1 'polypeptide(L)'
;MIDPLFFPGGDIGKLAVCGTANDVAISGAIPRYLSCGFILEEGLPMETLAAVVSSMAHTAREAGIAIVTGDTKVVQRGAADKLFINTAGMGAIPADIHWGAQQLAVGDVLLVSGTLGCHGGDHP
;
A
#
# COMPACT_ATOMS: atom_id res chain seq x y z
N MET A 1 -9.19 1.13 -3.79
CA MET A 1 -9.72 0.15 -4.75
C MET A 1 -9.03 0.45 -6.07
N ILE A 2 -8.41 -0.55 -6.68
CA ILE A 2 -7.80 -0.44 -8.00
C ILE A 2 -8.37 -1.56 -8.86
N ASP A 3 -8.83 -1.22 -10.05
CA ASP A 3 -9.27 -2.16 -11.06
C ASP A 3 -8.65 -1.68 -12.38
N PRO A 4 -7.83 -2.49 -13.08
CA PRO A 4 -7.56 -3.91 -12.84
C PRO A 4 -6.65 -4.20 -11.63
N LEU A 5 -6.69 -5.45 -11.12
CA LEU A 5 -5.79 -5.91 -10.03
C LEU A 5 -4.31 -5.90 -10.42
N PHE A 6 -4.01 -6.00 -11.72
CA PHE A 6 -2.67 -5.96 -12.30
C PHE A 6 -2.63 -4.88 -13.38
N PHE A 7 -1.59 -4.06 -13.37
CA PHE A 7 -1.46 -2.90 -14.26
C PHE A 7 0.03 -2.68 -14.61
N PRO A 8 0.34 -1.88 -15.65
CA PRO A 8 1.73 -1.54 -15.95
C PRO A 8 2.45 -0.98 -14.71
N GLY A 9 3.58 -1.60 -14.33
CA GLY A 9 4.39 -1.16 -13.19
C GLY A 9 4.03 -1.74 -11.81
N GLY A 10 2.94 -2.52 -11.68
CA GLY A 10 2.60 -3.15 -10.41
C GLY A 10 1.29 -3.93 -10.36
N ASP A 11 0.86 -4.21 -9.14
CA ASP A 11 -0.39 -4.90 -8.84
C ASP A 11 -0.94 -4.40 -7.50
N ILE A 12 -2.17 -4.79 -7.17
CA ILE A 12 -2.84 -4.43 -5.93
C ILE A 12 -2.05 -4.82 -4.67
N GLY A 13 -1.26 -5.90 -4.73
CA GLY A 13 -0.43 -6.36 -3.62
C GLY A 13 0.75 -5.43 -3.36
N LYS A 14 1.54 -5.14 -4.40
CA LYS A 14 2.61 -4.13 -4.33
C LYS A 14 2.05 -2.78 -3.84
N LEU A 15 0.91 -2.36 -4.39
CA LEU A 15 0.28 -1.09 -4.02
C LEU A 15 -0.14 -1.06 -2.55
N ALA A 16 -0.72 -2.14 -2.01
CA ALA A 16 -1.11 -2.23 -0.61
C ALA A 16 0.09 -2.05 0.35
N VAL A 17 1.23 -2.67 0.02
CA VAL A 17 2.46 -2.50 0.82
C VAL A 17 3.03 -1.09 0.66
N CYS A 18 3.22 -0.62 -0.58
CA CYS A 18 3.83 0.68 -0.85
C CYS A 18 3.01 1.84 -0.28
N GLY A 19 1.69 1.83 -0.44
CA GLY A 19 0.81 2.90 0.06
C GLY A 19 0.95 3.06 1.57
N THR A 20 0.73 2.00 2.34
CA THR A 20 0.82 2.06 3.80
C THR A 20 2.25 2.33 4.29
N ALA A 21 3.27 1.77 3.61
CA ALA A 21 4.67 2.07 3.96
C ALA A 21 5.00 3.55 3.74
N ASN A 22 4.56 4.15 2.63
CA ASN A 22 4.77 5.56 2.33
C ASN A 22 4.05 6.46 3.33
N ASP A 23 2.82 6.13 3.72
CA ASP A 23 2.07 6.87 4.73
C ASP A 23 2.77 6.86 6.10
N VAL A 24 3.44 5.78 6.46
CA VAL A 24 4.28 5.74 7.67
C VAL A 24 5.57 6.53 7.44
N ALA A 25 6.23 6.36 6.30
CA ALA A 25 7.53 6.98 6.01
C ALA A 25 7.47 8.52 5.89
N ILE A 26 6.35 9.08 5.43
CA ILE A 26 6.18 10.54 5.30
C ILE A 26 6.16 11.25 6.67
N SER A 27 6.00 10.52 7.77
CA SER A 27 6.16 11.05 9.13
C SER A 27 7.63 11.14 9.59
N GLY A 28 8.56 10.59 8.81
CA GLY A 28 9.97 10.43 9.18
C GLY A 28 10.29 9.11 9.89
N ALA A 29 9.27 8.29 10.18
CA ALA A 29 9.46 6.95 10.73
C ALA A 29 10.04 5.97 9.69
N ILE A 30 10.78 4.97 10.17
CA ILE A 30 11.10 3.78 9.37
C ILE A 30 9.94 2.78 9.54
N PRO A 31 9.18 2.43 8.48
CA PRO A 31 8.14 1.42 8.58
C PRO A 31 8.77 0.07 8.95
N ARG A 32 8.20 -0.63 9.95
CA ARG A 32 8.73 -1.92 10.40
C ARG A 32 7.70 -3.04 10.31
N TYR A 33 6.43 -2.73 10.58
CA TYR A 33 5.39 -3.73 10.73
C TYR A 33 4.13 -3.33 9.95
N LEU A 34 3.53 -4.32 9.30
CA LEU A 34 2.23 -4.22 8.66
C LEU A 34 1.27 -5.31 9.17
N SER A 35 -0.02 -4.98 9.25
CA SER A 35 -1.10 -5.95 9.20
C SER A 35 -1.64 -6.07 7.78
N CYS A 36 -2.28 -7.20 7.45
CA CYS A 36 -2.89 -7.41 6.14
C CYS A 36 -4.27 -8.08 6.27
N GLY A 37 -5.33 -7.37 5.91
CA GLY A 37 -6.70 -7.89 5.83
C GLY A 37 -7.13 -8.10 4.38
N PHE A 38 -7.60 -9.30 4.05
CA PHE A 38 -8.14 -9.65 2.73
C PHE A 38 -9.66 -9.80 2.77
N ILE A 39 -10.33 -9.21 1.78
CA ILE A 39 -11.73 -9.51 1.43
C ILE A 39 -11.73 -10.10 0.03
N LEU A 40 -12.06 -11.38 -0.08
CA LEU A 40 -12.01 -12.19 -1.30
C LEU A 40 -13.42 -12.48 -1.80
N GLU A 41 -13.65 -12.33 -3.10
CA GLU A 41 -14.86 -12.82 -3.74
C GLU A 41 -14.78 -14.35 -3.95
N GLU A 42 -15.87 -15.06 -3.67
CA GLU A 42 -16.00 -16.48 -3.96
C GLU A 42 -15.76 -16.78 -5.45
N GLY A 43 -14.85 -17.71 -5.70
CA GLY A 43 -14.46 -18.12 -7.05
C GLY A 43 -13.34 -17.28 -7.66
N LEU A 44 -12.69 -16.38 -6.89
CA LEU A 44 -11.42 -15.79 -7.27
C LEU A 44 -10.39 -16.90 -7.58
N PRO A 45 -9.70 -16.86 -8.74
CA PRO A 45 -8.67 -17.85 -9.06
C PRO A 45 -7.53 -17.86 -8.03
N MET A 46 -7.15 -19.04 -7.56
CA MET A 46 -6.05 -19.19 -6.60
C MET A 46 -4.71 -18.72 -7.15
N GLU A 47 -4.48 -18.85 -8.46
CA GLU A 47 -3.32 -18.30 -9.16
C GLU A 47 -3.24 -16.77 -9.06
N THR A 48 -4.37 -16.08 -9.16
CA THR A 48 -4.47 -14.62 -8.96
C THR A 48 -4.10 -14.25 -7.53
N LEU A 49 -4.67 -14.93 -6.54
CA LEU A 49 -4.36 -14.67 -5.13
C LEU A 49 -2.88 -14.96 -4.82
N ALA A 50 -2.32 -16.06 -5.34
CA ALA A 50 -0.93 -16.42 -5.15
C ALA A 50 0.02 -15.39 -5.75
N ALA A 51 -0.27 -14.87 -6.94
CA ALA A 51 0.52 -13.81 -7.56
C ALA A 51 0.51 -12.52 -6.73
N VAL A 52 -0.66 -12.09 -6.26
CA VAL A 52 -0.81 -10.89 -5.41
C VAL A 52 -0.04 -11.07 -4.08
N VAL A 53 -0.24 -12.19 -3.38
CA VAL A 53 0.45 -12.46 -2.10
C VAL A 53 1.96 -12.53 -2.28
N SER A 54 2.44 -13.13 -3.38
CA SER A 54 3.86 -13.17 -3.72
C SER A 54 4.44 -11.76 -3.93
N SER A 55 3.71 -10.89 -4.66
CA SER A 55 4.09 -9.50 -4.87
C SER A 55 4.15 -8.69 -3.58
N MET A 56 3.17 -8.87 -2.68
CA MET A 56 3.18 -8.29 -1.34
C MET A 56 4.41 -8.73 -0.55
N ALA A 57 4.65 -10.04 -0.49
CA ALA A 57 5.76 -10.61 0.28
C ALA A 57 7.13 -10.15 -0.25
N HIS A 58 7.27 -10.06 -1.57
CA HIS A 58 8.49 -9.53 -2.20
C HIS A 58 8.68 -8.05 -1.87
N THR A 59 7.66 -7.22 -2.09
CA THR A 59 7.71 -5.77 -1.84
C THR A 59 8.00 -5.45 -0.38
N ALA A 60 7.35 -6.15 0.56
CA ALA A 60 7.59 -5.97 1.99
C ALA A 60 9.03 -6.35 2.37
N ARG A 61 9.57 -7.44 1.78
CA ARG A 61 10.95 -7.87 2.01
C ARG A 61 11.96 -6.87 1.48
N GLU A 62 11.76 -6.34 0.28
CA GLU A 62 12.63 -5.29 -0.29
C GLU A 62 12.65 -4.03 0.57
N ALA A 63 11.51 -3.66 1.15
CA ALA A 63 11.39 -2.52 2.05
C ALA A 63 11.87 -2.80 3.49
N GLY A 64 12.25 -4.04 3.83
CA GLY A 64 12.65 -4.41 5.20
C GLY A 64 11.49 -4.38 6.21
N ILE A 65 10.26 -4.61 5.73
CA ILE A 65 9.02 -4.59 6.50
C ILE A 65 8.52 -6.01 6.76
N ALA A 66 8.08 -6.30 7.97
CA ALA A 66 7.42 -7.56 8.31
C ALA A 66 5.89 -7.41 8.29
N ILE A 67 5.19 -8.29 7.56
CA ILE A 67 3.74 -8.46 7.70
C ILE A 67 3.53 -9.41 8.88
N VAL A 68 3.10 -8.88 10.02
CA VAL A 68 3.14 -9.59 11.32
C VAL A 68 1.81 -10.17 11.76
N THR A 69 0.71 -9.76 11.13
CA THR A 69 -0.63 -10.28 11.41
C THR A 69 -1.54 -10.08 10.22
N GLY A 70 -2.67 -10.78 10.19
CA GLY A 70 -3.65 -10.62 9.14
C GLY A 70 -4.97 -11.32 9.40
N ASP A 71 -5.92 -11.08 8.52
CA ASP A 71 -7.23 -11.73 8.49
C ASP A 71 -7.66 -11.97 7.05
N THR A 72 -8.47 -13.00 6.84
CA THR A 72 -9.04 -13.31 5.52
C THR A 72 -10.53 -13.54 5.66
N LYS A 73 -11.30 -12.85 4.82
CA LYS A 73 -12.75 -13.02 4.71
C LYS A 73 -13.10 -13.34 3.26
N VAL A 74 -13.94 -14.36 3.08
CA VAL A 74 -14.50 -14.72 1.78
C VAL A 74 -15.97 -14.33 1.79
N VAL A 75 -16.38 -13.57 0.78
CA VAL A 75 -17.77 -13.17 0.56
C VAL A 75 -18.32 -13.87 -0.67
N GLN A 76 -19.64 -13.99 -0.74
CA GLN A 76 -20.32 -14.61 -1.87
C GLN A 76 -20.01 -13.89 -3.18
N ARG A 77 -20.12 -14.60 -4.30
CA ARG A 77 -19.98 -14.02 -5.65
C ARG A 77 -20.93 -12.82 -5.81
N GLY A 78 -20.39 -11.69 -6.29
CA GLY A 78 -21.08 -10.42 -6.47
C GLY A 78 -21.13 -9.52 -5.22
N ALA A 79 -20.67 -9.97 -4.05
CA ALA A 79 -20.64 -9.16 -2.83
C ALA A 79 -19.36 -8.31 -2.67
N ALA A 80 -18.30 -8.65 -3.41
CA ALA A 80 -17.10 -7.86 -3.60
C ALA A 80 -16.64 -8.01 -5.06
N ASP A 81 -15.96 -7.00 -5.60
CA ASP A 81 -15.35 -7.11 -6.94
C ASP A 81 -13.95 -7.72 -6.81
N LYS A 82 -13.88 -9.05 -6.96
CA LYS A 82 -12.67 -9.88 -6.94
C LYS A 82 -11.91 -9.89 -5.61
N LEU A 83 -11.20 -8.81 -5.27
CA LEU A 83 -10.26 -8.75 -4.16
C LEU A 83 -10.09 -7.33 -3.64
N PHE A 84 -10.29 -7.15 -2.33
CA PHE A 84 -9.86 -5.95 -1.60
C PHE A 84 -8.81 -6.30 -0.54
N ILE A 85 -7.88 -5.38 -0.35
CA ILE A 85 -6.81 -5.48 0.64
C ILE A 85 -6.84 -4.22 1.50
N ASN A 86 -6.80 -4.42 2.81
CA ASN A 86 -6.52 -3.37 3.78
C ASN A 86 -5.18 -3.68 4.46
N THR A 87 -4.36 -2.65 4.59
CA THR A 87 -3.08 -2.71 5.29
C THR A 87 -3.02 -1.57 6.29
N ALA A 88 -2.64 -1.87 7.53
CA ALA A 88 -2.28 -0.88 8.53
C ALA A 88 -0.82 -1.06 8.89
N GLY A 89 -0.13 0.04 9.17
CA GLY A 89 1.32 0.02 9.37
C GLY A 89 1.78 0.89 10.51
N MET A 90 2.96 0.55 11.02
CA MET A 90 3.60 1.33 12.07
C MET A 90 5.12 1.35 11.94
N GLY A 91 5.67 2.46 12.42
CA GLY A 91 7.09 2.74 12.62
C GLY A 91 7.23 3.78 13.72
N ALA A 92 8.41 3.87 14.33
CA ALA A 92 8.70 4.89 15.34
C ALA A 92 9.29 6.13 14.68
N ILE A 93 8.74 7.31 15.00
CA ILE A 93 9.26 8.60 14.56
C ILE A 93 10.47 8.95 15.45
N PRO A 94 11.64 9.26 14.86
CA PRO A 94 12.77 9.79 15.62
C PRO A 94 12.40 11.06 16.41
N ALA A 95 12.91 11.19 17.63
CA ALA A 95 12.51 12.27 18.55
C ALA A 95 12.84 13.68 18.05
N ASP A 96 13.81 13.79 17.14
CA ASP A 96 14.30 15.02 16.51
C ASP A 96 13.55 15.39 15.22
N ILE A 97 12.65 14.52 14.73
CA ILE A 97 11.82 14.82 13.56
C ILE A 97 10.50 15.47 14.00
N HIS A 98 10.29 16.69 13.53
CA HIS A 98 9.07 17.46 13.73
C HIS A 98 8.53 17.93 12.39
N TRP A 99 8.05 17.01 11.54
CA TRP A 99 7.43 17.39 10.26
C TRP A 99 5.93 17.64 10.44
N GLY A 100 5.40 18.68 9.78
CA GLY A 100 3.97 18.94 9.76
C GLY A 100 3.60 20.18 8.98
N ALA A 101 2.54 20.09 8.19
CA ALA A 101 2.06 21.21 7.35
C ALA A 101 1.70 22.47 8.16
N GLN A 102 1.38 22.32 9.45
CA GLN A 102 1.10 23.43 10.37
C GLN A 102 2.32 24.33 10.64
N GLN A 103 3.53 23.89 10.29
CA GLN A 103 4.77 24.65 10.49
C GLN A 103 5.15 25.49 9.26
N LEU A 104 4.41 25.37 8.15
CA LEU A 104 4.69 26.11 6.93
C LEU A 104 4.56 27.61 7.15
N ALA A 105 5.49 28.38 6.59
CA ALA A 105 5.54 29.83 6.67
C ALA A 105 5.78 30.48 5.29
N VAL A 106 5.51 31.78 5.21
CA VAL A 106 5.83 32.56 4.00
C VAL A 106 7.32 32.53 3.76
N GLY A 107 7.73 32.10 2.56
CA GLY A 107 9.12 31.94 2.18
C GLY A 107 9.54 30.48 1.99
N ASP A 108 8.75 29.52 2.46
CA ASP A 108 8.99 28.09 2.22
C ASP A 108 8.83 27.72 0.74
N VAL A 109 9.52 26.66 0.34
CA VAL A 109 9.54 26.17 -1.05
C VAL A 109 8.80 24.86 -1.16
N LEU A 110 7.98 24.72 -2.21
CA LEU A 110 7.32 23.47 -2.56
C LEU A 110 8.16 22.68 -3.56
N LEU A 111 8.38 21.40 -3.23
CA LEU A 111 9.12 20.45 -4.05
C LEU A 111 8.25 19.21 -4.30
N VAL A 112 8.46 18.57 -5.44
CA VAL A 112 7.85 17.28 -5.78
C VAL A 112 8.97 16.29 -6.08
N SER A 113 8.80 15.03 -5.65
CA SER A 113 9.83 13.99 -5.78
C SER A 113 9.96 13.39 -7.19
N GLY A 114 9.05 13.74 -8.10
CA GLY A 114 9.03 13.23 -9.47
C GLY A 114 7.91 13.82 -10.32
N THR A 115 7.69 13.23 -11.49
CA THR A 115 6.62 13.61 -12.43
C THR A 115 5.23 13.34 -11.85
N LEU A 116 4.26 14.20 -12.17
CA LEU A 116 2.90 14.11 -11.65
C LEU A 116 1.99 13.34 -12.61
N GLY A 117 1.05 12.56 -12.05
CA GLY A 117 -0.02 11.90 -12.82
C GLY A 117 0.33 10.52 -13.40
N CYS A 118 1.53 9.99 -13.17
CA CYS A 118 1.96 8.74 -13.80
C CYS A 118 1.14 7.49 -13.41
N HIS A 119 0.56 7.44 -12.21
CA HIS A 119 -0.25 6.28 -11.80
C HIS A 119 -1.70 6.36 -12.29
N GLY A 120 -2.28 7.56 -12.39
CA GLY A 120 -3.65 7.75 -12.86
C GLY A 120 -3.78 7.82 -14.38
N GLY A 121 -2.71 8.20 -15.08
CA GLY A 121 -2.67 8.34 -16.54
C GLY A 121 -2.56 7.02 -17.32
N ASP A 122 -2.36 5.88 -16.63
CA ASP A 122 -2.30 4.55 -17.25
C ASP A 122 -3.68 3.90 -17.43
N HIS A 123 -4.76 4.62 -17.12
CA HIS A 123 -6.11 4.23 -17.50
C HIS A 123 -6.48 4.83 -18.88
N PRO A 124 -6.86 4.01 -19.88
CA PRO A 124 -7.47 4.52 -21.11
C PRO A 124 -8.83 5.18 -20.85
#